data_AF-A0A5D0N7B7-F1
#
_entry.id   AF-A0A5D0N7B7-F1
#
_cell.length_a   1.000
_cell.length_b   1.000
_cell.length_c   1.000
_cell.angle_alpha   90.00
_cell.angle_beta   90.00
_cell.angle_gamma   90.00
#
_symmetry.space_group_name_H-M   'P 1'
#
loop_
_entity.id
_entity.type
_entity.pdbx_description
1 polymer ?
#
loop_
_entity_poly.entity_id
_entity_poly.type
_entity_poly.pdbx_seq_one_letter_code
_entity_poly.pdbx_strand_id
1 'polypeptide(L)'
;MPPADDPRLEQLAIALSTVGYLGGQRCPLCQDEILMPSPYASYELTLRPDHRIVILRDIDCDAAVGDTSAIEHAARHVAAGNGYALHLHTVQNLLATQVRVETWTGPPADEGVDTGWTSAAAVDLDCPTGLLVLGDGMSASIDGIDPPEGPGRYRIAVYHQGRERAELAYREVVHAMGPRAGRADSELQARYGAVEKYLLRMWWQQALPDTDDDDS
;
A
#
# COMPACT_ATOMS: atom_id res chain seq x y z
N MET A 1 11.61 28.09 57.27
CA MET A 1 12.88 28.82 57.04
C MET A 1 13.03 29.02 55.54
N PRO A 2 12.48 30.11 54.99
CA PRO A 2 12.59 30.48 53.57
C PRO A 2 13.71 31.53 53.36
N PRO A 3 14.35 31.60 52.18
CA PRO A 3 14.93 32.84 51.67
C PRO A 3 13.88 33.52 50.77
N ALA A 4 13.36 34.71 51.09
CA ALA A 4 13.97 36.04 51.05
C ALA A 4 14.08 36.61 49.62
N ASP A 5 13.16 37.54 49.34
CA ASP A 5 13.13 38.50 48.22
C ASP A 5 14.44 39.29 48.05
N ASP A 6 14.82 39.60 46.81
CA ASP A 6 15.25 40.97 46.47
C ASP A 6 14.94 41.32 44.99
N PRO A 7 14.06 42.29 44.73
CA PRO A 7 13.75 42.86 43.43
C PRO A 7 14.42 44.23 43.26
N ARG A 8 15.30 44.41 42.26
CA ARG A 8 15.68 45.72 41.71
C ARG A 8 16.61 45.55 40.51
N LEU A 9 16.13 45.87 39.31
CA LEU A 9 16.60 47.00 38.49
C LEU A 9 15.93 46.93 37.12
N GLU A 10 14.82 47.64 37.04
CA GLU A 10 14.40 48.30 35.81
C GLU A 10 15.56 49.13 35.24
N GLN A 11 15.79 49.04 33.94
CA GLN A 11 16.12 50.24 33.16
C GLN A 11 15.71 50.07 31.69
N LEU A 12 14.77 50.94 31.31
CA LEU A 12 14.36 51.23 29.95
C LEU A 12 15.55 51.60 29.06
N ALA A 13 15.50 51.18 27.80
CA ALA A 13 15.89 52.03 26.68
C ALA A 13 15.08 51.67 25.43
N ILE A 14 14.13 52.54 25.12
CA ILE A 14 13.43 52.65 23.85
C ILE A 14 14.46 53.05 22.78
N ALA A 15 14.47 52.34 21.65
CA ALA A 15 15.01 52.85 20.41
C ALA A 15 14.06 52.49 19.25
N LEU A 16 13.25 53.47 18.87
CA LEU A 16 12.55 53.54 17.59
C LEU A 16 13.55 54.00 16.53
N SER A 17 13.79 53.16 15.54
CA SER A 17 14.34 53.50 14.22
C SER A 17 14.37 52.21 13.40
N THR A 18 14.17 52.14 12.10
CA THR A 18 13.77 53.08 11.06
C THR A 18 13.51 52.16 9.85
N VAL A 19 12.57 52.54 9.00
CA VAL A 19 12.24 51.88 7.73
C VAL A 19 13.49 51.51 6.93
N GLY A 20 13.56 50.25 6.48
CA GLY A 20 14.58 49.74 5.56
C GLY A 20 13.96 48.72 4.61
N TYR A 21 13.15 49.20 3.66
CA TYR A 21 12.79 48.45 2.46
C TYR A 21 14.01 48.48 1.53
N LEU A 22 14.81 47.42 1.54
CA LEU A 22 15.87 47.18 0.56
C LEU A 22 15.91 45.71 0.21
N GLY A 23 15.69 45.43 -1.08
CA GLY A 23 16.46 44.46 -1.86
C GLY A 23 16.35 43.00 -1.47
N GLY A 24 15.71 42.22 -2.36
CA GLY A 24 15.60 40.77 -2.30
C GLY A 24 16.85 40.02 -1.83
N GLN A 25 16.62 39.15 -0.85
CA GLN A 25 17.15 37.79 -0.82
C GLN A 25 16.19 36.99 0.07
N ARG A 26 15.36 36.15 -0.57
CA ARG A 26 14.60 35.13 0.17
C ARG A 26 15.63 34.29 0.91
N CYS A 27 15.44 34.12 2.22
CA CYS A 27 16.28 33.28 3.05
C CYS A 27 16.26 31.85 2.47
N PRO A 28 17.38 31.27 2.02
CA PRO A 28 17.41 29.93 1.41
C PRO A 28 17.22 28.80 2.43
N LEU A 29 16.90 29.13 3.68
CA LEU A 29 16.69 28.19 4.80
C LEU A 29 15.25 28.21 5.33
N CYS A 30 14.35 28.94 4.69
CA CYS A 30 12.93 28.89 5.01
C CYS A 30 12.20 28.00 4.01
N GLN A 31 11.81 26.80 4.47
CA GLN A 31 10.81 25.90 3.90
C GLN A 31 11.30 24.87 2.86
N ASP A 32 12.23 24.01 3.26
CA ASP A 32 11.91 22.59 3.12
C ASP A 32 10.95 22.26 4.27
N GLU A 33 9.64 22.51 4.09
CA GLU A 33 8.67 21.75 4.87
C GLU A 33 9.02 20.29 4.60
N ILE A 34 9.55 19.60 5.60
CA ILE A 34 9.72 18.15 5.57
C ILE A 34 8.31 17.61 5.40
N LEU A 35 7.88 17.45 4.15
CA LEU A 35 6.59 16.95 3.77
C LEU A 35 6.59 15.51 4.25
N MET A 36 6.04 15.30 5.43
CA MET A 36 5.94 13.98 6.00
C MET A 36 5.08 13.14 5.04
N PRO A 37 5.53 11.91 4.71
CA PRO A 37 4.77 11.03 3.84
C PRO A 37 3.39 10.82 4.44
N SER A 38 2.36 11.08 3.64
CA SER A 38 0.96 10.99 4.06
C SER A 38 0.19 10.04 3.16
N PRO A 39 -0.80 9.31 3.68
CA PRO A 39 -1.74 8.59 2.82
C PRO A 39 -2.40 9.55 1.84
N TYR A 40 -2.40 9.20 0.56
CA TYR A 40 -3.05 9.94 -0.52
C TYR A 40 -4.46 9.39 -0.76
N ALA A 41 -4.58 8.09 -1.03
CA ALA A 41 -5.86 7.41 -1.24
C ALA A 41 -5.84 5.97 -0.72
N SER A 42 -7.02 5.40 -0.48
CA SER A 42 -7.20 4.00 -0.06
C SER A 42 -8.31 3.34 -0.86
N TYR A 43 -8.02 2.15 -1.38
CA TYR A 43 -8.92 1.33 -2.18
C TYR A 43 -9.05 -0.03 -1.52
N GLU A 44 -10.26 -0.60 -1.48
CA GLU A 44 -10.51 -1.88 -0.83
C GLU A 44 -11.34 -2.81 -1.71
N LEU A 45 -10.81 -4.00 -1.96
CA LEU A 45 -11.48 -5.08 -2.68
C LEU A 45 -11.68 -6.27 -1.74
N THR A 46 -12.92 -6.74 -1.66
CA THR A 46 -13.24 -8.02 -1.03
C THR A 46 -13.66 -9.00 -2.11
N LEU A 47 -12.90 -10.08 -2.29
CA LEU A 47 -13.09 -11.06 -3.36
C LEU A 47 -12.86 -12.49 -2.89
N ARG A 48 -13.32 -13.47 -3.68
CA ARG A 48 -13.00 -14.90 -3.52
C ARG A 48 -12.05 -15.27 -4.66
N PRO A 49 -10.72 -15.32 -4.44
CA PRO A 49 -9.79 -15.51 -5.55
C PRO A 49 -9.82 -16.96 -6.05
N ASP A 50 -10.36 -17.20 -7.25
CA ASP A 50 -10.60 -18.57 -7.78
C ASP A 50 -9.35 -19.46 -7.75
N HIS A 51 -8.19 -18.89 -8.11
CA HIS A 51 -6.89 -19.56 -8.15
C HIS A 51 -5.98 -19.23 -6.98
N ARG A 52 -6.53 -18.69 -5.89
CA ARG A 52 -5.76 -18.18 -4.73
C ARG A 52 -4.74 -17.11 -5.10
N ILE A 53 -4.93 -16.43 -6.22
CA ILE A 53 -4.04 -15.37 -6.68
C ILE A 53 -4.84 -14.08 -6.79
N VAL A 54 -4.27 -13.00 -6.26
CA VAL A 54 -4.70 -11.63 -6.53
C VAL A 54 -3.55 -10.92 -7.22
N ILE A 55 -3.85 -10.14 -8.25
CA ILE A 55 -2.90 -9.46 -9.11
C ILE A 55 -3.16 -7.97 -9.02
N LEU A 56 -2.10 -7.20 -8.80
CA LEU A 56 -2.07 -5.75 -8.97
C LEU A 56 -1.11 -5.44 -10.12
N ARG A 57 -1.58 -4.70 -11.13
CA ARG A 57 -0.78 -4.29 -12.29
C ARG A 57 -1.30 -2.99 -12.89
N ASP A 58 -0.47 -2.35 -13.71
CA ASP A 58 -0.94 -1.30 -14.62
C ASP A 58 -1.84 -1.92 -15.71
N ILE A 59 -2.83 -1.15 -16.18
CA ILE A 59 -3.81 -1.61 -17.16
C ILE A 59 -3.17 -2.03 -18.50
N ASP A 60 -2.08 -1.38 -18.90
CA ASP A 60 -1.40 -1.62 -20.18
C ASP A 60 -0.27 -2.67 -20.08
N CYS A 61 0.05 -3.14 -18.88
CA CYS A 61 0.98 -4.25 -18.72
C CYS A 61 0.33 -5.58 -19.08
N ASP A 62 0.81 -6.23 -20.15
CA ASP A 62 0.53 -7.64 -20.39
C ASP A 62 1.30 -8.49 -19.36
N ALA A 63 0.57 -9.08 -18.43
CA ALA A 63 1.15 -9.87 -17.35
C ALA A 63 1.92 -11.11 -17.86
N ALA A 64 1.71 -11.57 -19.11
CA ALA A 64 2.21 -12.86 -19.58
C ALA A 64 3.73 -13.12 -19.41
N VAL A 65 4.59 -12.09 -19.37
CA VAL A 65 6.05 -12.26 -19.27
C VAL A 65 6.50 -12.44 -17.82
N GLY A 66 6.99 -13.63 -17.48
CA GLY A 66 7.60 -13.91 -16.16
C GLY A 66 6.62 -14.24 -15.05
N ASP A 67 5.33 -14.35 -15.34
CA ASP A 67 4.29 -14.69 -14.36
C ASP A 67 4.54 -16.02 -13.65
N THR A 68 4.99 -17.07 -14.36
CA THR A 68 5.16 -18.40 -13.74
C THR A 68 6.13 -18.36 -12.56
N SER A 69 7.29 -17.73 -12.72
CA SER A 69 8.30 -17.65 -11.64
C SER A 69 7.83 -16.73 -10.51
N ALA A 70 7.15 -15.63 -10.83
CA ALA A 70 6.58 -14.72 -9.83
C ALA A 70 5.46 -15.40 -9.02
N ILE A 71 4.54 -16.11 -9.67
CA ILE A 71 3.45 -16.87 -9.02
C ILE A 71 4.03 -17.96 -8.11
N GLU A 72 4.99 -18.74 -8.59
CA GLU A 72 5.66 -19.74 -7.77
C GLU A 72 6.38 -19.12 -6.56
N HIS A 73 6.98 -17.96 -6.75
CA HIS A 73 7.65 -17.24 -5.68
C HIS A 73 6.66 -16.67 -4.65
N ALA A 74 5.53 -16.12 -5.12
CA ALA A 74 4.43 -15.66 -4.27
C ALA A 74 3.81 -16.82 -3.46
N ALA A 75 3.68 -18.01 -4.06
CA ALA A 75 3.18 -19.19 -3.35
C ALA A 75 4.06 -19.58 -2.15
N ARG A 76 5.37 -19.29 -2.21
CA ARG A 76 6.31 -19.55 -1.12
C ARG A 76 6.43 -18.40 -0.12
N HIS A 77 6.31 -17.15 -0.58
CA HIS A 77 6.61 -15.96 0.20
C HIS A 77 5.44 -14.99 0.35
N VAL A 78 4.20 -15.44 0.15
CA VAL A 78 2.96 -14.66 0.14
C VAL A 78 2.82 -13.72 -1.05
N ALA A 79 3.89 -13.05 -1.47
CA ALA A 79 3.86 -12.05 -2.52
C ALA A 79 5.16 -12.04 -3.33
N ALA A 80 5.05 -11.74 -4.62
CA ALA A 80 6.19 -11.53 -5.50
C ALA A 80 5.79 -10.70 -6.72
N GLY A 81 6.73 -9.96 -7.30
CA GLY A 81 6.52 -9.20 -8.53
C GLY A 81 7.52 -9.60 -9.61
N ASN A 82 7.15 -9.36 -10.87
CA ASN A 82 8.01 -9.48 -12.05
C ASN A 82 8.40 -8.13 -12.66
N GLY A 83 8.09 -7.02 -11.98
CA GLY A 83 8.27 -5.65 -12.46
C GLY A 83 7.03 -5.07 -13.15
N TYR A 84 6.13 -5.90 -13.68
CA TYR A 84 4.90 -5.45 -14.38
C TYR A 84 3.61 -5.80 -13.64
N ALA A 85 3.68 -6.81 -12.78
CA ALA A 85 2.59 -7.24 -11.93
C ALA A 85 3.12 -7.69 -10.57
N LEU A 86 2.37 -7.36 -9.52
CA LEU A 86 2.48 -7.94 -8.19
C LEU A 86 1.46 -9.09 -8.07
N HIS A 87 1.94 -10.25 -7.66
CA HIS A 87 1.14 -11.44 -7.38
C HIS A 87 1.08 -11.66 -5.88
N LEU A 88 -0.13 -11.80 -5.35
CA LEU A 88 -0.42 -12.16 -3.96
C LEU A 88 -1.03 -13.55 -3.94
N HIS A 89 -0.41 -14.47 -3.20
CA HIS A 89 -0.93 -15.82 -3.01
C HIS A 89 -1.75 -15.91 -1.73
N THR A 90 -3.06 -16.04 -1.85
CA THR A 90 -3.98 -16.27 -0.72
C THR A 90 -3.91 -17.70 -0.23
N VAL A 91 -4.26 -17.92 1.02
CA VAL A 91 -4.28 -19.26 1.64
C VAL A 91 -5.48 -20.06 1.16
N GLN A 92 -6.58 -19.38 0.83
CA GLN A 92 -7.87 -19.99 0.55
C GLN A 92 -8.57 -19.31 -0.64
N ASN A 93 -9.52 -20.02 -1.25
CA ASN A 93 -10.34 -19.55 -2.38
C ASN A 93 -11.86 -19.76 -2.18
N LEU A 94 -12.29 -20.15 -0.98
CA LEU A 94 -13.69 -20.48 -0.69
C LEU A 94 -14.41 -19.41 0.11
N LEU A 95 -13.67 -18.60 0.83
CA LEU A 95 -14.14 -17.51 1.67
C LEU A 95 -13.63 -16.20 1.10
N ALA A 96 -14.32 -15.10 1.39
CA ALA A 96 -13.83 -13.81 0.92
C ALA A 96 -12.52 -13.42 1.62
N THR A 97 -11.57 -12.92 0.83
CA THR A 97 -10.32 -12.27 1.23
C THR A 97 -10.46 -10.77 1.02
N GLN A 98 -9.93 -9.95 1.94
CA GLN A 98 -9.89 -8.51 1.81
C GLN A 98 -8.50 -8.05 1.38
N VAL A 99 -8.42 -7.17 0.39
CA VAL A 99 -7.18 -6.54 -0.07
C VAL A 99 -7.38 -5.03 -0.06
N ARG A 100 -6.51 -4.32 0.65
CA ARG A 100 -6.50 -2.86 0.70
C ARG A 100 -5.24 -2.32 0.06
N VAL A 101 -5.38 -1.35 -0.84
CA VAL A 101 -4.28 -0.61 -1.46
C VAL A 101 -4.30 0.81 -0.92
N GLU A 102 -3.22 1.22 -0.28
CA GLU A 102 -2.99 2.59 0.16
C GLU A 102 -1.91 3.19 -0.74
N THR A 103 -2.22 4.31 -1.39
CA THR A 103 -1.23 5.12 -2.12
C THR A 103 -0.73 6.21 -1.18
N TRP A 104 0.57 6.50 -1.24
CA TRP A 104 1.24 7.44 -0.36
C TRP A 104 2.04 8.46 -1.18
N THR A 105 2.15 9.67 -0.67
CA THR A 105 2.96 10.75 -1.28
C THR A 105 4.47 10.51 -1.15
N GLY A 106 4.89 9.53 -0.34
CA GLY A 106 6.27 9.14 -0.13
C GLY A 106 6.35 7.82 0.63
N PRO A 107 7.57 7.33 0.95
CA PRO A 107 7.74 6.08 1.67
C PRO A 107 7.02 6.15 3.03
N PRO A 108 6.04 5.27 3.31
CA PRO A 108 5.34 5.29 4.58
C PRO A 108 6.33 5.00 5.71
N ALA A 109 6.17 5.67 6.84
CA ALA A 109 6.92 5.32 8.04
C ALA A 109 6.54 3.89 8.48
N ASP A 110 7.54 3.10 8.87
CA ASP A 110 7.33 1.75 9.41
C ASP A 110 6.47 1.76 10.68
N GLU A 111 6.45 2.90 11.39
CA GLU A 111 5.76 3.10 12.68
C GLU A 111 4.22 3.10 12.61
N GLY A 112 3.63 3.00 11.41
CA GLY A 112 2.17 3.02 11.20
C GLY A 112 1.53 1.68 10.83
N VAL A 113 2.26 0.57 10.94
CA VAL A 113 1.68 -0.76 10.75
C VAL A 113 1.09 -1.20 12.10
N ASP A 114 -0.23 -1.05 12.26
CA ASP A 114 -0.96 -1.46 13.47
C ASP A 114 -0.52 -2.84 13.97
N THR A 115 -0.56 -3.04 15.29
CA THR A 115 -0.27 -4.32 15.92
C THR A 115 -1.12 -5.43 15.28
N GLY A 116 -0.52 -6.31 14.48
CA GLY A 116 -1.20 -7.47 13.90
C GLY A 116 -0.97 -7.72 12.40
N TRP A 117 -0.33 -6.79 11.69
CA TRP A 117 0.14 -7.02 10.31
C TRP A 117 1.55 -7.60 10.29
N THR A 118 1.79 -8.53 9.37
CA THR A 118 3.11 -9.14 9.14
C THR A 118 3.62 -8.71 7.76
N SER A 119 4.87 -8.22 7.70
CA SER A 119 5.51 -7.89 6.43
C SER A 119 5.83 -9.16 5.64
N ALA A 120 5.49 -9.18 4.35
CA ALA A 120 5.73 -10.30 3.44
C ALA A 120 6.80 -10.00 2.40
N ALA A 121 6.69 -8.86 1.72
CA ALA A 121 7.57 -8.51 0.62
C ALA A 121 7.59 -7.00 0.39
N ALA A 122 8.60 -6.56 -0.37
CA ALA A 122 8.60 -5.26 -1.00
C ALA A 122 9.06 -5.41 -2.44
N VAL A 123 8.23 -4.95 -3.39
CA VAL A 123 8.45 -5.13 -4.84
C VAL A 123 8.41 -3.78 -5.55
N ASP A 124 9.10 -3.71 -6.68
CA ASP A 124 8.97 -2.58 -7.60
C ASP A 124 7.99 -2.95 -8.71
N LEU A 125 7.15 -1.99 -9.09
CA LEU A 125 6.14 -2.12 -10.12
C LEU A 125 6.25 -0.93 -11.08
N ASP A 126 6.45 -1.23 -12.36
CA ASP A 126 6.42 -0.27 -13.45
C ASP A 126 4.96 -0.03 -13.85
N CYS A 127 4.56 1.24 -13.82
CA CYS A 127 3.21 1.68 -14.17
C CYS A 127 3.28 2.67 -15.34
N PRO A 128 3.26 2.19 -16.61
CA PRO A 128 3.38 3.04 -17.79
C PRO A 128 2.27 4.07 -17.95
N THR A 129 1.05 3.74 -17.52
CA THR A 129 -0.09 4.67 -17.59
C THR A 129 -0.38 5.33 -16.25
N GLY A 130 0.08 4.72 -15.15
CA GLY A 130 -0.28 5.12 -13.79
C GLY A 130 -1.71 4.72 -13.42
N LEU A 131 -2.38 3.88 -14.23
CA LEU A 131 -3.73 3.40 -13.98
C LEU A 131 -3.65 1.93 -13.57
N LEU A 132 -3.84 1.63 -12.29
CA LEU A 132 -3.74 0.26 -11.80
C LEU A 132 -5.08 -0.44 -11.71
N VAL A 133 -5.01 -1.75 -11.91
CA VAL A 133 -6.10 -2.70 -11.75
C VAL A 133 -5.70 -3.73 -10.69
N LEU A 134 -6.59 -3.94 -9.72
CA LEU A 134 -6.48 -5.00 -8.72
C LEU A 134 -7.59 -6.02 -8.95
N GLY A 135 -7.26 -7.32 -9.02
CA GLY A 135 -8.28 -8.36 -9.13
C GLY A 135 -7.71 -9.77 -9.13
N ASP A 136 -8.54 -10.77 -9.41
CA ASP A 136 -8.12 -12.18 -9.56
C ASP A 136 -7.92 -12.62 -11.02
N GLY A 137 -8.05 -11.67 -11.96
CA GLY A 137 -7.94 -11.91 -13.41
C GLY A 137 -9.18 -12.53 -14.05
N MET A 138 -10.21 -12.89 -13.28
CA MET A 138 -11.36 -13.66 -13.78
C MET A 138 -12.72 -13.04 -13.45
N SER A 139 -12.91 -12.52 -12.24
CA SER A 139 -14.24 -12.21 -11.72
C SER A 139 -14.33 -10.81 -11.10
N ALA A 140 -13.63 -10.58 -9.99
CA ALA A 140 -13.72 -9.37 -9.21
C ALA A 140 -12.48 -8.53 -9.43
N SER A 141 -12.68 -7.27 -9.81
CA SER A 141 -11.60 -6.30 -9.93
C SER A 141 -12.04 -4.90 -9.54
N ILE A 142 -11.07 -4.08 -9.17
CA ILE A 142 -11.18 -2.63 -9.07
C ILE A 142 -10.22 -2.07 -10.10
N ASP A 143 -10.75 -1.23 -10.99
CA ASP A 143 -10.01 -0.35 -11.88
C ASP A 143 -9.93 1.07 -11.29
N GLY A 144 -9.07 1.92 -11.85
CA GLY A 144 -8.95 3.32 -11.43
C GLY A 144 -8.26 3.52 -10.07
N ILE A 145 -7.32 2.64 -9.73
CA ILE A 145 -6.37 2.93 -8.66
C ILE A 145 -5.35 3.92 -9.25
N ASP A 146 -5.51 5.20 -8.89
CA ASP A 146 -4.76 6.33 -9.45
C ASP A 146 -3.76 6.86 -8.40
N PRO A 147 -2.46 6.52 -8.50
CA PRO A 147 -1.46 7.03 -7.58
C PRO A 147 -1.15 8.51 -7.88
N PRO A 148 -0.61 9.25 -6.88
CA PRO A 148 -0.51 10.71 -6.94
C PRO A 148 0.37 11.27 -8.06
N GLU A 149 1.41 10.54 -8.48
CA GLU A 149 2.42 11.03 -9.44
C GLU A 149 2.16 10.56 -10.90
N GLY A 150 1.10 9.78 -11.14
CA GLY A 150 0.79 9.25 -12.47
C GLY A 150 1.78 8.15 -12.92
N PRO A 151 2.14 8.07 -14.22
CA PRO A 151 3.10 7.10 -14.74
C PRO A 151 4.44 7.09 -13.99
N GLY A 152 5.02 5.91 -13.78
CA GLY A 152 6.30 5.78 -13.10
C GLY A 152 6.56 4.40 -12.53
N ARG A 153 7.72 4.24 -11.91
CA ARG A 153 8.04 3.08 -11.06
C ARG A 153 7.60 3.36 -9.63
N TYR A 154 6.86 2.42 -9.06
CA TYR A 154 6.36 2.45 -7.70
C TYR A 154 6.99 1.35 -6.87
N ARG A 155 7.27 1.63 -5.59
CA ARG A 155 7.60 0.62 -4.59
C ARG A 155 6.32 0.24 -3.86
N ILE A 156 6.12 -1.06 -3.65
CA ILE A 156 4.97 -1.59 -2.93
C ILE A 156 5.45 -2.45 -1.78
N ALA A 157 5.12 -2.06 -0.55
CA ALA A 157 5.27 -2.90 0.64
C ALA A 157 3.99 -3.71 0.87
N VAL A 158 4.16 -5.03 1.01
CA VAL A 158 3.08 -5.99 1.19
C VAL A 158 3.04 -6.49 2.62
N TYR A 159 1.86 -6.40 3.22
CA TYR A 159 1.57 -6.93 4.54
C TYR A 159 0.37 -7.86 4.50
N HIS A 160 0.32 -8.81 5.44
CA HIS A 160 -0.82 -9.70 5.60
C HIS A 160 -1.24 -9.86 7.06
N GLN A 161 -2.48 -10.30 7.25
CA GLN A 161 -3.04 -10.65 8.55
C GLN A 161 -4.01 -11.83 8.41
N GLY A 162 -4.08 -12.66 9.44
CA GLY A 162 -5.13 -13.69 9.58
C GLY A 162 -4.98 -14.92 8.70
N ARG A 163 -3.84 -15.12 8.04
CA ARG A 163 -3.57 -16.25 7.14
C ARG A 163 -3.73 -17.61 7.83
N GLU A 164 -3.21 -17.76 9.05
CA GLU A 164 -3.28 -19.03 9.81
C GLU A 164 -4.72 -19.36 10.19
N ARG A 165 -5.49 -18.35 10.59
CA ARG A 165 -6.91 -18.51 10.91
C ARG A 165 -7.74 -18.82 9.67
N ALA A 166 -7.40 -18.22 8.53
CA ALA A 166 -8.03 -18.50 7.24
C ALA A 166 -7.75 -19.93 6.77
N GLU A 167 -6.53 -20.46 6.97
CA GLU A 167 -6.20 -21.87 6.68
C GLU A 167 -7.06 -22.83 7.50
N LEU A 168 -7.21 -22.56 8.80
CA LEU A 168 -8.04 -23.38 9.68
C LEU A 168 -9.51 -23.33 9.25
N ALA A 169 -10.03 -22.15 8.94
CA ALA A 169 -11.39 -21.98 8.43
C ALA A 169 -11.59 -22.70 7.09
N TYR A 170 -10.64 -22.60 6.17
CA TYR A 170 -10.68 -23.29 4.89
C TYR A 170 -10.78 -24.82 5.07
N ARG A 171 -9.98 -25.40 5.97
CA ARG A 171 -10.05 -26.84 6.28
C ARG A 171 -11.41 -27.23 6.86
N GLU A 172 -11.98 -26.41 7.73
CA GLU A 172 -13.33 -26.63 8.28
C GLU A 172 -14.39 -26.62 7.17
N VAL A 173 -14.34 -25.63 6.27
CA VAL A 173 -15.26 -25.53 5.14
C VAL A 173 -15.13 -26.73 4.21
N VAL A 174 -13.91 -27.09 3.80
CA VAL A 174 -13.65 -28.26 2.94
C VAL A 174 -14.17 -29.54 3.58
N HIS A 175 -13.97 -29.73 4.89
CA HIS A 175 -14.50 -30.89 5.61
C HIS A 175 -16.04 -30.87 5.71
N ALA A 176 -16.66 -29.69 5.85
CA ALA A 176 -18.11 -29.53 5.94
C ALA A 176 -18.82 -29.68 4.58
N MET A 177 -18.16 -29.37 3.47
CA MET A 177 -18.69 -29.45 2.10
C MET A 177 -18.84 -30.89 1.54
N GLY A 178 -19.23 -31.85 2.40
CA GLY A 178 -19.80 -33.11 1.93
C GLY A 178 -21.03 -32.90 1.01
N PRO A 179 -21.68 -33.97 0.52
CA PRO A 179 -22.64 -33.92 -0.61
C PRO A 179 -23.96 -33.12 -0.40
N ARG A 180 -24.05 -32.20 0.57
CA ARG A 180 -25.23 -31.36 0.88
C ARG A 180 -24.89 -29.87 1.10
N ALA A 181 -24.08 -29.28 0.21
CA ALA A 181 -23.38 -27.99 0.42
C ALA A 181 -24.22 -26.68 0.41
N GLY A 182 -25.52 -26.69 0.07
CA GLY A 182 -26.22 -25.45 -0.31
C GLY A 182 -26.56 -24.41 0.78
N ARG A 183 -26.63 -24.80 2.08
CA ARG A 183 -26.99 -23.86 3.18
C ARG A 183 -25.82 -23.44 4.07
N ALA A 184 -24.71 -24.18 4.03
CA ALA A 184 -23.56 -23.92 4.90
C ALA A 184 -22.73 -22.70 4.45
N ASP A 185 -22.79 -22.34 3.16
CA ASP A 185 -21.90 -21.35 2.56
C ASP A 185 -22.10 -19.94 3.15
N SER A 186 -23.34 -19.47 3.30
CA SER A 186 -23.61 -18.13 3.85
C SER A 186 -23.25 -17.97 5.33
N GLU A 187 -23.44 -19.02 6.14
CA GLU A 187 -23.07 -18.98 7.57
C GLU A 187 -21.55 -19.02 7.76
N LEU A 188 -20.86 -19.86 6.97
CA LEU A 188 -19.40 -19.93 6.97
C LEU A 188 -18.79 -18.62 6.46
N GLN A 189 -19.37 -18.02 5.42
CA GLN A 189 -18.97 -16.71 4.92
C GLN A 189 -19.19 -15.60 5.96
N ALA A 190 -20.30 -15.59 6.70
CA ALA A 190 -20.52 -14.62 7.77
C ALA A 190 -19.55 -14.79 8.95
N ARG A 191 -19.12 -16.04 9.23
CA ARG A 191 -18.21 -16.35 10.34
C ARG A 191 -16.74 -16.10 10.01
N TYR A 192 -16.33 -16.41 8.78
CA TYR A 192 -14.92 -16.45 8.38
C TYR A 192 -14.57 -15.54 7.21
N GLY A 193 -15.55 -14.85 6.61
CA GLY A 193 -15.31 -13.87 5.56
C GLY A 193 -14.40 -12.74 6.04
N ALA A 194 -13.46 -12.35 5.19
CA ALA A 194 -12.47 -11.30 5.43
C ALA A 194 -11.57 -11.53 6.66
N VAL A 195 -11.43 -12.78 7.13
CA VAL A 195 -10.41 -13.14 8.13
C VAL A 195 -9.01 -12.96 7.54
N GLU A 196 -8.83 -13.37 6.29
CA GLU A 196 -7.61 -13.16 5.54
C GLU A 196 -7.59 -11.75 4.96
N LYS A 197 -6.55 -10.98 5.28
CA LYS A 197 -6.41 -9.59 4.86
C LYS A 197 -5.03 -9.30 4.32
N TYR A 198 -4.97 -8.42 3.32
CA TYR A 198 -3.75 -7.89 2.73
C TYR A 198 -3.79 -6.38 2.72
N LEU A 199 -2.63 -5.79 3.00
CA LEU A 199 -2.41 -4.34 2.90
C LEU A 199 -1.22 -4.10 1.99
N LEU A 200 -1.45 -3.35 0.91
CA LEU A 200 -0.45 -2.94 -0.06
C LEU A 200 -0.25 -1.44 0.13
N ARG A 201 0.94 -1.03 0.58
CA ARG A 201 1.30 0.39 0.64
C ARG A 201 2.21 0.71 -0.52
N MET A 202 1.79 1.64 -1.36
CA MET A 202 2.46 2.00 -2.59
C MET A 202 2.89 3.45 -2.58
N TRP A 203 4.11 3.73 -3.03
CA TRP A 203 4.63 5.09 -3.19
C TRP A 203 5.56 5.18 -4.39
N TRP A 204 5.60 6.36 -4.99
CA TRP A 204 6.40 6.62 -6.19
C TRP A 204 7.90 6.55 -5.89
N GLN A 205 8.69 6.13 -6.87
CA GLN A 205 10.16 6.05 -6.77
C GLN A 205 10.86 6.92 -7.81
N GLN A 206 10.50 6.74 -9.08
CA GLN A 206 11.15 7.41 -10.19
C GLN A 206 10.27 7.34 -11.44
N ALA A 207 10.54 8.21 -12.41
CA ALA A 207 9.97 8.08 -13.75
C ALA A 207 10.46 6.79 -14.42
N LEU A 208 9.66 6.25 -15.34
CA LEU A 208 10.11 5.19 -16.24
C LEU A 208 11.10 5.77 -17.26
N PRO A 209 12.07 4.98 -17.74
CA PRO A 209 12.94 5.42 -18.82
C PRO A 209 12.10 5.66 -20.09
N ASP A 210 12.43 6.72 -20.83
CA ASP A 210 11.85 6.96 -22.16
C ASP A 210 12.23 5.79 -23.07
N THR A 211 11.24 5.09 -23.63
CA THR A 211 11.46 3.97 -24.56
C THR A 211 11.60 4.49 -26.01
N ASP A 212 12.31 5.60 -26.20
CA ASP A 212 12.56 6.24 -27.51
C ASP A 212 13.64 5.48 -28.32
N ASP A 213 13.48 4.17 -28.49
CA ASP A 213 14.33 3.33 -29.35
C ASP A 213 13.47 2.38 -30.21
N ASP A 214 12.55 2.94 -31.02
CA ASP A 214 11.90 2.22 -32.12
C ASP A 214 12.00 3.03 -33.42
N ASP A 215 13.22 3.44 -33.76
CA ASP A 215 13.58 3.99 -35.07
C ASP A 215 14.99 3.50 -35.45
N SER A 216 15.10 2.31 -36.06
CA SER A 216 16.22 1.88 -36.91
C SER A 216 15.89 0.65 -37.76
#